data_AF-A0A085LM42-F1
#
_entry.id   AF-A0A085LM42-F1
#
_cell.length_a   1.000
_cell.length_b   1.000
_cell.length_c   1.000
_cell.angle_alpha   90.00
_cell.angle_beta   90.00
_cell.angle_gamma   90.00
#
_symmetry.space_group_name_H-M   'P 1'
#
loop_
_entity.id
_entity.type
_entity.pdbx_description
1 polymer ?
#
loop_
_entity_poly.entity_id
_entity_poly.type
_entity_poly.pdbx_seq_one_letter_code
_entity_poly.pdbx_strand_id
1 'polypeptide(L)'
;MNAEQQNAADTNSTSENGQSANEGYRTVTYLQKILEVCSQQSVLTWEEAFPGSQLSSWKKVGEGSFSEELCSGLLTLLYVQVIPVQYLHRPYNEVESSGDDIVPEIIISTELSTLSSSTSCWSTPNLLGLYGVQCIKGKYPKELLHAWDQFALNGHTKNDRPEKFTAGQHYVLICTENGGVTLEDFKYRTHEQAISVLKQLVYTLAILEKKYKFEHRDLHLGNILVRRKNKVLKYIIDGKTCYVPSEGVICHLVDYTLSRIQIGDQVVFTDLSSLSWLFNGSRNEQIDVCRSMRDVIGSSWANFNPKTNVLWVAYLVNYFIKAKCRGRELPQVHKRRLLDLKRRIDQCESCEAASLVHDLFSRRKKFPYPSADSSLTVDQ
;
A
#
# COMPACT_ATOMS: atom_id res chain seq x y z
N MET A 1 7.71 18.53 -89.18
CA MET A 1 7.53 19.80 -89.91
C MET A 1 7.26 20.87 -88.88
N ASN A 2 8.22 21.79 -88.78
CA ASN A 2 8.17 23.17 -88.30
C ASN A 2 7.60 23.46 -86.90
N ALA A 3 8.12 24.38 -86.10
CA ALA A 3 9.36 25.17 -85.99
C ALA A 3 9.05 26.06 -84.77
N GLU A 4 9.94 26.16 -83.77
CA GLU A 4 10.67 27.41 -83.41
C GLU A 4 9.79 28.47 -82.70
N GLN A 5 10.17 29.18 -81.63
CA GLN A 5 11.43 29.63 -81.03
C GLN A 5 11.10 30.11 -79.59
N GLN A 6 11.86 29.79 -78.53
CA GLN A 6 13.12 30.40 -78.06
C GLN A 6 13.02 31.82 -77.44
N ASN A 7 13.33 31.92 -76.12
CA ASN A 7 14.45 32.68 -75.50
C ASN A 7 14.08 33.16 -74.07
N ALA A 8 14.80 32.69 -73.03
CA ALA A 8 15.99 33.30 -72.38
C ALA A 8 15.56 34.27 -71.24
N ALA A 9 16.18 34.40 -70.06
CA ALA A 9 17.47 34.03 -69.48
C ALA A 9 17.29 34.05 -67.93
N ASP A 10 17.92 33.17 -67.14
CA ASP A 10 19.19 33.35 -66.41
C ASP A 10 19.06 33.52 -64.87
N THR A 11 19.74 32.60 -64.18
CA THR A 11 20.51 32.74 -62.92
C THR A 11 19.87 32.78 -61.52
N ASN A 12 20.35 31.82 -60.72
CA ASN A 12 20.81 31.89 -59.32
C ASN A 12 19.82 31.78 -58.13
N SER A 13 20.05 30.68 -57.39
CA SER A 13 20.14 30.55 -55.93
C SER A 13 18.97 31.04 -55.07
N THR A 14 18.35 30.11 -54.33
CA THR A 14 18.34 30.17 -52.86
C THR A 14 17.84 28.86 -52.27
N SER A 15 18.54 28.43 -51.24
CA SER A 15 18.18 27.44 -50.24
C SER A 15 16.78 27.66 -49.67
N GLU A 16 15.92 26.64 -49.73
CA GLU A 16 14.75 26.55 -48.86
C GLU A 16 14.99 25.48 -47.80
N ASN A 17 15.33 25.98 -46.62
CA ASN A 17 15.27 25.27 -45.35
C ASN A 17 13.83 24.81 -45.08
N GLY A 18 13.54 23.56 -45.41
CA GLY A 18 12.43 22.82 -44.80
C GLY A 18 12.84 22.32 -43.42
N GLN A 19 12.97 23.22 -42.44
CA GLN A 19 12.98 22.82 -41.03
C GLN A 19 11.58 22.31 -40.68
N SER A 20 11.36 21.02 -40.91
CA SER A 20 10.34 20.24 -40.20
C SER A 20 10.72 20.29 -38.72
N ALA A 21 10.08 21.19 -37.98
CA ALA A 21 10.07 21.17 -36.52
C ALA A 21 9.42 19.87 -36.06
N ASN A 22 10.24 18.83 -35.91
CA ASN A 22 9.88 17.62 -35.22
C ASN A 22 9.89 18.00 -33.73
N GLU A 23 8.79 18.52 -33.21
CA GLU A 23 8.55 18.60 -31.77
C GLU A 23 8.48 17.16 -31.25
N GLY A 24 9.67 16.59 -31.02
CA GLY A 24 9.82 15.29 -30.41
C GLY A 24 9.23 15.37 -29.01
N TYR A 25 8.04 14.79 -28.82
CA TYR A 25 7.51 14.47 -27.50
C TYR A 25 8.59 13.70 -26.76
N ARG A 26 9.26 14.37 -25.82
CA ARG A 26 10.33 13.77 -25.04
C ARG A 26 9.67 12.81 -24.06
N THR A 27 9.71 11.52 -24.35
CA THR A 27 9.08 10.51 -23.51
C THR A 27 9.72 10.51 -22.12
N VAL A 28 8.88 10.60 -21.07
CA VAL A 28 9.32 10.59 -19.68
C VAL A 28 9.95 9.24 -19.36
N THR A 29 11.16 9.24 -18.80
CA THR A 29 11.83 8.01 -18.39
C THR A 29 11.28 7.49 -17.06
N TYR A 30 11.50 6.20 -16.78
CA TYR A 30 11.07 5.60 -15.51
C TYR A 30 11.65 6.34 -14.29
N LEU A 31 12.94 6.70 -14.31
CA LEU A 31 13.55 7.47 -13.22
C LEU A 31 12.92 8.86 -13.06
N GLN A 32 12.62 9.56 -14.18
CA GLN A 32 11.94 10.85 -14.11
C GLN A 32 10.56 10.73 -13.49
N LYS A 33 9.82 9.66 -13.81
CA LYS A 33 8.51 9.42 -13.21
C LYS A 33 8.60 9.13 -11.71
N ILE A 34 9.58 8.33 -11.27
CA ILE A 34 9.84 8.09 -9.84
C ILE A 34 10.15 9.40 -9.11
N LEU A 35 11.04 10.23 -9.67
CA LEU A 35 11.39 11.53 -9.08
C LEU A 35 10.18 12.47 -8.99
N GLU A 36 9.34 12.49 -10.01
CA GLU A 36 8.08 13.26 -10.03
C GLU A 36 7.17 12.85 -8.86
N VAL A 37 6.91 11.54 -8.69
CA VAL A 37 6.01 11.07 -7.61
C VAL A 37 6.63 11.17 -6.21
N CYS A 38 7.96 11.15 -6.11
CA CYS A 38 8.67 11.48 -4.87
C CYS A 38 8.77 13.00 -4.61
N SER A 39 8.28 13.85 -5.51
CA SER A 39 8.44 15.31 -5.45
C SER A 39 9.90 15.76 -5.36
N GLN A 40 10.81 15.07 -6.07
CA GLN A 40 12.23 15.36 -6.11
C GLN A 40 12.68 15.90 -7.47
N GLN A 41 13.62 16.85 -7.45
CA GLN A 41 14.26 17.36 -8.67
C GLN A 41 15.44 16.46 -9.12
N SER A 42 16.05 15.74 -8.18
CA SER A 42 17.18 14.85 -8.44
C SER A 42 17.21 13.70 -7.44
N VAL A 43 17.89 12.61 -7.83
CA VAL A 43 18.21 11.52 -6.90
C VAL A 43 19.09 12.05 -5.76
N LEU A 44 18.84 11.58 -4.55
CA LEU A 44 19.66 11.89 -3.38
C LEU A 44 20.66 10.75 -3.12
N THR A 45 21.67 11.02 -2.31
CA THR A 45 22.57 10.03 -1.73
C THR A 45 22.05 9.55 -0.38
N TRP A 46 22.62 8.46 0.14
CA TRP A 46 22.33 7.99 1.50
C TRP A 46 22.66 9.05 2.57
N GLU A 47 23.73 9.83 2.40
CA GLU A 47 24.13 10.88 3.35
C GLU A 47 23.14 12.06 3.34
N GLU A 48 22.63 12.43 2.16
CA GLU A 48 21.62 13.49 2.05
C GLU A 48 20.28 13.05 2.65
N ALA A 49 19.90 11.78 2.51
CA ALA A 49 18.69 11.22 3.10
C ALA A 49 18.79 11.05 4.63
N PHE A 50 19.98 10.68 5.14
CA PHE A 50 20.23 10.40 6.55
C PHE A 50 21.51 11.08 7.05
N PRO A 51 21.52 12.41 7.24
CA PRO A 51 22.72 13.14 7.60
C PRO A 51 23.19 12.80 9.01
N GLY A 52 24.50 12.59 9.21
CA GLY A 52 25.11 12.52 10.54
C GLY A 52 24.85 11.21 11.31
N SER A 53 25.35 10.08 10.80
CA SER A 53 25.33 8.76 11.46
C SER A 53 23.96 8.24 11.91
N GLN A 54 22.85 8.83 11.43
CA GLN A 54 21.49 8.43 11.81
C GLN A 54 21.20 6.96 11.48
N LEU A 55 21.82 6.43 10.43
CA LEU A 55 21.71 5.04 10.00
C LEU A 55 22.13 4.01 11.07
N SER A 56 23.04 4.37 11.98
CA SER A 56 23.49 3.47 13.06
C SER A 56 22.40 3.09 14.06
N SER A 57 21.33 3.89 14.15
CA SER A 57 20.19 3.64 15.05
C SER A 57 19.17 2.64 14.49
N TRP A 58 19.24 2.37 13.18
CA TRP A 58 18.26 1.54 12.49
C TRP A 58 18.53 0.06 12.69
N LYS A 59 17.46 -0.70 12.88
CA LYS A 59 17.50 -2.16 13.03
C LYS A 59 16.57 -2.79 12.00
N LYS A 60 17.03 -3.82 11.29
CA LYS A 60 16.14 -4.61 10.44
C LYS A 60 15.13 -5.35 11.33
N VAL A 61 13.86 -5.24 10.98
CA VAL A 61 12.73 -5.85 11.70
C VAL A 61 11.91 -6.80 10.85
N GLY A 62 12.07 -6.73 9.53
CA GLY A 62 11.33 -7.54 8.58
C GLY A 62 11.91 -7.42 7.18
N GLU A 63 11.28 -8.11 6.24
CA GLU A 63 11.63 -8.11 4.83
C GLU A 63 10.38 -8.46 3.98
N GLY A 64 10.21 -7.73 2.89
CA GLY A 64 9.28 -8.06 1.82
C GLY A 64 10.02 -8.66 0.62
N SER A 65 9.29 -9.08 -0.40
CA SER A 65 9.87 -9.73 -1.60
C SER A 65 10.95 -8.91 -2.30
N PHE A 66 10.87 -7.58 -2.22
CA PHE A 66 11.82 -6.64 -2.84
C PHE A 66 12.23 -5.50 -1.92
N SER A 67 11.96 -5.63 -0.63
CA SER A 67 12.16 -4.57 0.35
C SER A 67 12.77 -5.09 1.64
N GLU A 68 13.56 -4.21 2.26
CA GLU A 68 14.08 -4.40 3.61
C GLU A 68 13.31 -3.48 4.55
N GLU A 69 12.84 -4.00 5.68
CA GLU A 69 12.10 -3.21 6.67
C GLU A 69 13.01 -2.90 7.86
N LEU A 70 13.25 -1.61 8.09
CA LEU A 70 14.08 -1.14 9.17
C LEU A 70 13.29 -0.24 10.12
N CYS A 71 13.62 -0.28 11.40
CA CYS A 71 12.99 0.53 12.43
C CYS A 71 14.03 1.39 13.15
N SER A 72 13.69 2.65 13.42
CA SER A 72 14.44 3.51 14.34
C SER A 72 13.52 3.96 15.47
N GLY A 73 13.86 3.59 16.71
CA GLY A 73 13.01 3.79 17.88
C GLY A 73 11.72 2.96 17.84
N LEU A 74 10.66 3.44 18.52
CA LEU A 74 9.37 2.75 18.61
C LEU A 74 8.32 3.29 17.62
N LEU A 75 8.65 4.34 16.87
CA LEU A 75 7.65 5.13 16.13
C LEU A 75 7.90 5.17 14.63
N THR A 76 9.09 4.83 14.14
CA THR A 76 9.47 5.04 12.74
C THR A 76 9.87 3.72 12.08
N LEU A 77 9.28 3.46 10.92
CA LEU A 77 9.59 2.33 10.05
C LEU A 77 10.02 2.85 8.67
N LEU A 78 11.05 2.23 8.10
CA LEU A 78 11.61 2.55 6.80
C LEU A 78 11.59 1.29 5.95
N TYR A 79 10.89 1.39 4.83
CA TYR A 79 10.98 0.42 3.76
C TYR A 79 12.06 0.87 2.79
N VAL A 80 13.04 0.01 2.55
CA VAL A 80 14.09 0.21 1.54
C VAL A 80 13.80 -0.72 0.39
N GLN A 81 13.27 -0.19 -0.70
CA GLN A 81 12.86 -0.96 -1.87
C GLN A 81 13.86 -0.80 -2.99
N VAL A 82 14.28 -1.93 -3.57
CA VAL A 82 15.31 -1.96 -4.60
C VAL A 82 14.69 -1.65 -5.96
N ILE A 83 15.21 -0.64 -6.67
CA ILE A 83 14.79 -0.35 -8.05
C ILE A 83 15.68 -1.11 -9.04
N PRO A 84 15.14 -1.91 -9.97
CA PRO A 84 15.97 -2.56 -10.98
C PRO A 84 16.59 -1.53 -11.94
N VAL A 85 17.92 -1.40 -11.89
CA VAL A 85 18.69 -0.35 -12.57
C VAL A 85 18.51 -0.39 -14.10
N GLN A 86 18.23 -1.58 -14.66
CA GLN A 86 18.02 -1.78 -16.10
C GLN A 86 16.79 -1.05 -16.68
N TYR A 87 15.87 -0.58 -15.83
CA TYR A 87 14.66 0.11 -16.27
C TYR A 87 14.77 1.64 -16.23
N LEU A 88 15.72 2.20 -15.48
CA LEU A 88 15.73 3.64 -15.12
C LEU A 88 15.69 4.61 -16.31
N HIS A 89 16.34 4.25 -17.41
CA HIS A 89 16.43 5.09 -18.61
C HIS A 89 15.43 4.70 -19.70
N ARG A 90 14.62 3.66 -19.48
CA ARG A 90 13.56 3.30 -20.43
C ARG A 90 12.41 4.30 -20.36
N PRO A 91 11.70 4.52 -21.48
CA PRO A 91 10.40 5.18 -21.47
C PRO A 91 9.47 4.55 -20.42
N TYR A 92 8.78 5.37 -19.63
CA TYR A 92 7.93 4.86 -18.54
C TYR A 92 6.79 3.97 -19.05
N ASN A 93 6.22 4.29 -20.21
CA ASN A 93 5.19 3.48 -20.86
C ASN A 93 5.64 2.06 -21.27
N GLU A 94 6.95 1.78 -21.28
CA GLU A 94 7.49 0.44 -21.50
C GLU A 94 7.67 -0.34 -20.18
N VAL A 95 7.56 0.33 -19.03
CA VAL A 95 7.79 -0.22 -17.69
C VAL A 95 6.49 -0.30 -16.89
N GLU A 96 5.52 0.58 -17.12
CA GLU A 96 4.28 0.70 -16.33
C GLU A 96 3.39 -0.55 -16.31
N SER A 97 3.56 -1.46 -17.27
CA SER A 97 2.90 -2.77 -17.31
C SER A 97 3.72 -3.90 -16.65
N SER A 98 4.91 -3.59 -16.13
CA SER A 98 5.77 -4.54 -15.44
C SER A 98 5.35 -4.66 -13.97
N GLY A 99 5.44 -5.87 -13.42
CA GLY A 99 5.32 -6.09 -11.98
C GLY A 99 6.46 -5.48 -11.16
N ASP A 100 7.50 -4.96 -11.82
CA ASP A 100 8.63 -4.26 -11.21
C ASP A 100 8.42 -2.73 -11.13
N ASP A 101 7.25 -2.21 -11.54
CA ASP A 101 6.91 -0.79 -11.43
C ASP A 101 6.55 -0.41 -9.99
N ILE A 102 7.35 0.47 -9.38
CA ILE A 102 7.15 0.99 -8.02
C ILE A 102 6.28 2.26 -7.98
N VAL A 103 6.07 2.90 -9.13
CA VAL A 103 5.33 4.18 -9.20
C VAL A 103 3.92 4.06 -8.63
N PRO A 104 3.13 3.00 -8.92
CA PRO A 104 1.82 2.82 -8.31
C PRO A 104 1.87 2.77 -6.78
N GLU A 105 2.84 2.06 -6.20
CA GLU A 105 2.98 1.93 -4.74
C GLU A 105 3.28 3.28 -4.08
N ILE A 106 4.16 4.09 -4.68
CA ILE A 106 4.50 5.42 -4.16
C ILE A 106 3.27 6.32 -4.15
N ILE A 107 2.53 6.36 -5.27
CA ILE A 107 1.33 7.18 -5.39
C ILE A 107 0.27 6.71 -4.38
N ILE A 108 -0.03 5.41 -4.33
CA ILE A 108 -1.07 4.86 -3.46
C ILE A 108 -0.69 5.08 -1.98
N SER A 109 0.55 4.80 -1.59
CA SER A 109 1.03 5.04 -0.22
C SER A 109 0.87 6.50 0.18
N THR A 110 1.24 7.43 -0.71
CA THR A 110 1.15 8.87 -0.48
C THR A 110 -0.31 9.30 -0.31
N GLU A 111 -1.17 8.94 -1.25
CA GLU A 111 -2.59 9.31 -1.25
C GLU A 111 -3.34 8.74 -0.05
N LEU A 112 -3.17 7.45 0.24
CA LEU A 112 -3.83 6.81 1.37
C LEU A 112 -3.38 7.39 2.70
N SER A 113 -2.11 7.77 2.84
CA SER A 113 -1.60 8.37 4.08
C SER A 113 -2.32 9.67 4.46
N THR A 114 -2.87 10.41 3.48
CA THR A 114 -3.61 11.66 3.74
C THR A 114 -4.86 11.43 4.61
N LEU A 115 -5.48 10.24 4.52
CA LEU A 115 -6.66 9.86 5.29
C LEU A 115 -6.34 9.41 6.72
N SER A 116 -5.05 9.23 7.07
CA SER A 116 -4.62 8.97 8.45
C SER A 116 -4.88 10.16 9.38
N SER A 117 -4.97 11.36 8.81
CA SER A 117 -5.27 12.61 9.51
C SER A 117 -6.78 12.94 9.46
N SER A 118 -7.30 13.67 10.46
CA SER A 118 -8.72 14.06 10.53
C SER A 118 -9.03 15.40 9.84
N THR A 119 -8.22 15.82 8.86
CA THR A 119 -8.34 17.13 8.19
C THR A 119 -9.32 17.12 7.01
N SER A 120 -9.72 15.93 6.54
CA SER A 120 -10.61 15.76 5.40
C SER A 120 -11.99 15.23 5.83
N CYS A 121 -12.98 15.29 4.94
CA CYS A 121 -14.29 14.65 5.15
C CYS A 121 -14.23 13.10 5.10
N TRP A 122 -13.04 12.55 4.89
CA TRP A 122 -12.71 11.13 4.94
C TRP A 122 -11.53 10.92 5.89
N SER A 123 -11.64 9.99 6.83
CA SER A 123 -10.53 9.69 7.73
C SER A 123 -10.67 8.29 8.30
N THR A 124 -9.56 7.57 8.38
CA THR A 124 -9.45 6.28 9.04
C THR A 124 -8.14 6.22 9.81
N PRO A 125 -8.13 5.76 11.06
CA PRO A 125 -6.92 5.65 11.86
C PRO A 125 -6.09 4.40 11.48
N ASN A 126 -6.58 3.58 10.54
CA ASN A 126 -5.97 2.31 10.14
C ASN A 126 -5.04 2.44 8.93
N LEU A 127 -4.61 3.66 8.61
CA LEU A 127 -3.57 3.93 7.62
C LEU A 127 -2.41 4.59 8.38
N LEU A 128 -1.20 4.20 8.02
CA LEU A 128 0.00 4.76 8.65
C LEU A 128 0.22 6.19 8.18
N GLY A 129 0.66 7.05 9.10
CA GLY A 129 1.25 8.33 8.70
C GLY A 129 2.50 8.08 7.85
N LEU A 130 2.65 8.87 6.80
CA LEU A 130 3.82 8.87 5.92
C LEU A 130 4.70 10.08 6.26
N TYR A 131 5.93 9.82 6.68
CA TYR A 131 6.91 10.86 6.98
C TYR A 131 7.62 11.37 5.73
N GLY A 132 7.77 10.52 4.71
CA GLY A 132 8.31 10.92 3.41
C GLY A 132 8.62 9.74 2.50
N VAL A 133 8.77 10.05 1.21
CA VAL A 133 9.23 9.11 0.18
C VAL A 133 10.42 9.73 -0.54
N GLN A 134 11.50 8.98 -0.71
CA GLN A 134 12.72 9.47 -1.34
C GLN A 134 13.33 8.43 -2.28
N CYS A 135 13.61 8.82 -3.52
CA CYS A 135 14.48 8.12 -4.44
C CYS A 135 15.93 8.51 -4.17
N ILE A 136 16.75 7.49 -3.92
CA ILE A 136 18.16 7.64 -3.62
C ILE A 136 19.03 6.77 -4.52
N LYS A 137 20.33 7.08 -4.58
CA LYS A 137 21.35 6.34 -5.29
C LYS A 137 22.58 6.13 -4.41
N GLY A 138 23.12 4.92 -4.42
CA GLY A 138 24.40 4.64 -3.78
C GLY A 138 24.59 3.17 -3.41
N LYS A 139 25.73 2.87 -2.79
CA LYS A 139 25.99 1.54 -2.23
C LYS A 139 25.17 1.34 -0.95
N TYR A 140 24.70 0.13 -0.69
CA TYR A 140 23.99 -0.18 0.56
C TYR A 140 24.88 0.13 1.78
N PRO A 141 24.43 0.94 2.76
CA PRO A 141 25.28 1.41 3.86
C PRO A 141 25.77 0.28 4.76
N LYS A 142 26.99 0.41 5.32
CA LYS A 142 27.61 -0.61 6.18
C LYS A 142 26.82 -0.81 7.47
N GLU A 143 26.25 0.26 8.00
CA GLU A 143 25.40 0.29 9.19
C GLU A 143 24.15 -0.57 8.96
N LEU A 144 23.52 -0.44 7.79
CA LEU A 144 22.34 -1.23 7.45
C LEU A 144 22.69 -2.67 7.08
N LEU A 145 23.86 -2.93 6.50
CA LEU A 145 24.38 -4.30 6.34
C LEU A 145 24.57 -4.98 7.70
N HIS A 146 25.13 -4.27 8.67
CA HIS A 146 25.25 -4.79 10.03
C HIS A 146 23.88 -5.09 10.64
N ALA A 147 22.89 -4.20 10.47
CA ALA A 147 21.52 -4.44 10.92
C ALA A 147 20.91 -5.68 10.24
N TRP A 148 21.17 -5.88 8.95
CA TRP A 148 20.77 -7.07 8.21
C TRP A 148 21.43 -8.33 8.78
N ASP A 149 22.74 -8.30 9.04
CA ASP A 149 23.47 -9.43 9.61
C ASP A 149 22.93 -9.82 10.99
N GLN A 150 22.61 -8.84 11.85
CA GLN A 150 22.01 -9.08 13.16
C GLN A 150 20.63 -9.74 13.04
N PHE A 151 19.81 -9.32 12.07
CA PHE A 151 18.51 -9.94 11.81
C PHE A 151 18.66 -11.38 11.32
N ALA A 152 19.63 -11.64 10.44
CA ALA A 152 19.90 -12.97 9.89
C ALA A 152 20.28 -14.01 10.96
N LEU A 153 20.89 -13.58 12.08
CA LEU A 153 21.18 -14.47 13.22
C LEU A 153 19.92 -15.12 13.83
N ASN A 154 18.73 -14.54 13.62
CA ASN A 154 17.47 -15.10 14.11
C ASN A 154 16.89 -16.22 13.23
N GLY A 155 17.61 -16.60 12.16
CA GLY A 155 17.46 -17.91 11.52
C GLY A 155 16.68 -17.96 10.22
N HIS A 156 16.09 -16.86 9.73
CA HIS A 156 15.34 -16.86 8.47
C HIS A 156 15.44 -15.51 7.74
N THR A 157 16.19 -15.48 6.64
CA THR A 157 16.13 -14.42 5.62
C THR A 157 15.71 -15.04 4.29
N LYS A 158 14.73 -14.43 3.63
CA LYS A 158 14.23 -14.73 2.28
C LYS A 158 15.02 -13.98 1.23
N ASN A 159 15.51 -12.79 1.57
CA ASN A 159 16.29 -11.95 0.67
C ASN A 159 17.78 -12.28 0.78
N ASP A 160 18.51 -12.09 -0.32
CA ASP A 160 19.97 -12.09 -0.28
C ASP A 160 20.48 -10.88 0.52
N ARG A 161 21.64 -11.03 1.16
CA ARG A 161 22.36 -9.91 1.76
C ARG A 161 22.59 -8.81 0.70
N PRO A 162 22.20 -7.54 0.93
CA PRO A 162 22.21 -6.48 -0.09
C PRO A 162 23.61 -5.93 -0.41
N GLU A 163 24.68 -6.66 -0.11
CA GLU A 163 26.06 -6.25 -0.38
C GLU A 163 26.41 -6.22 -1.88
N LYS A 164 25.64 -6.95 -2.70
CA LYS A 164 25.80 -7.05 -4.16
C LYS A 164 25.58 -5.72 -4.88
N PHE A 165 24.88 -4.77 -4.25
CA PHE A 165 24.55 -3.50 -4.86
C PHE A 165 25.75 -2.55 -4.92
N THR A 166 25.99 -1.98 -6.11
CA THR A 166 27.08 -1.04 -6.37
C THR A 166 26.65 0.41 -6.10
N ALA A 167 27.57 1.37 -6.25
CA ALA A 167 27.25 2.79 -6.16
C ALA A 167 26.25 3.28 -7.24
N GLY A 168 25.99 2.48 -8.28
CA GLY A 168 24.99 2.76 -9.30
C GLY A 168 23.56 2.37 -8.92
N GLN A 169 23.38 1.62 -7.82
CA GLN A 169 22.06 1.12 -7.40
C GLN A 169 21.16 2.27 -6.93
N HIS A 170 19.88 2.20 -7.30
CA HIS A 170 18.84 3.11 -6.83
C HIS A 170 17.89 2.41 -5.88
N TYR A 171 17.34 3.17 -4.93
CA TYR A 171 16.33 2.68 -3.99
C TYR A 171 15.22 3.70 -3.86
N VAL A 172 14.04 3.23 -3.49
CA VAL A 172 12.99 4.09 -2.92
C VAL A 172 12.93 3.82 -1.43
N LEU A 173 12.98 4.90 -0.67
CA LEU A 173 12.82 4.93 0.77
C LEU A 173 11.39 5.37 1.07
N ILE A 174 10.59 4.53 1.71
CA ILE A 174 9.26 4.89 2.19
C ILE A 174 9.31 4.90 3.72
N CYS A 175 9.23 6.09 4.32
CA CYS A 175 9.35 6.28 5.76
C CYS A 175 7.97 6.52 6.38
N THR A 176 7.53 5.66 7.28
CA THR A 176 6.17 5.63 7.85
C THR A 176 6.18 5.52 9.37
N GLU A 177 5.01 5.75 9.97
CA GLU A 177 4.77 5.38 11.37
C GLU A 177 4.94 3.87 11.59
N ASN A 178 5.41 3.48 12.77
CA ASN A 178 5.47 2.07 13.14
C ASN A 178 4.07 1.51 13.44
N GLY A 179 3.59 0.65 12.55
CA GLY A 179 2.28 0.01 12.64
C GLY A 179 2.15 -1.13 13.65
N GLY A 180 3.27 -1.62 14.19
CA GLY A 180 3.33 -2.77 15.09
C GLY A 180 3.97 -3.99 14.46
N VAL A 181 3.42 -5.17 14.78
CA VAL A 181 3.86 -6.47 14.24
C VAL A 181 2.81 -6.98 13.26
N THR A 182 3.19 -7.90 12.37
CA THR A 182 2.24 -8.53 11.44
C THR A 182 1.07 -9.21 12.18
N LEU A 183 -0.05 -9.38 11.49
CA LEU A 183 -1.22 -10.10 12.01
C LEU A 183 -0.89 -11.56 12.32
N GLU A 184 0.04 -12.14 11.57
CA GLU A 184 0.58 -13.49 11.76
C GLU A 184 1.30 -13.61 13.11
N ASP A 185 2.12 -12.62 13.46
CA ASP A 185 2.92 -12.61 14.69
C ASP A 185 2.12 -12.16 15.91
N PHE A 186 1.07 -11.35 15.71
CA PHE A 186 0.33 -10.74 16.79
C PHE A 186 -0.35 -11.76 17.72
N LYS A 187 -0.10 -11.64 19.03
CA LYS A 187 -0.71 -12.51 20.05
C LYS A 187 -1.94 -11.86 20.68
N TYR A 188 -3.12 -12.38 20.32
CA TYR A 188 -4.40 -11.96 20.88
C TYR A 188 -4.54 -12.30 22.37
N ARG A 189 -4.99 -11.32 23.16
CA ARG A 189 -5.34 -11.50 24.58
C ARG A 189 -6.78 -11.96 24.76
N THR A 190 -7.68 -11.57 23.87
CA THR A 190 -9.11 -11.89 23.89
C THR A 190 -9.62 -12.07 22.47
N HIS A 191 -10.77 -12.73 22.30
CA HIS A 191 -11.39 -12.93 20.99
C HIS A 191 -12.01 -11.63 20.44
N GLU A 192 -12.40 -10.72 21.32
CA GLU A 192 -12.90 -9.39 20.98
C GLU A 192 -11.84 -8.58 20.20
N GLN A 193 -10.55 -8.79 20.47
CA GLN A 193 -9.47 -8.17 19.70
C GLN A 193 -9.46 -8.62 18.25
N ALA A 194 -9.58 -9.93 17.99
CA ALA A 194 -9.67 -10.47 16.63
C ALA A 194 -10.89 -9.92 15.88
N ILE A 195 -12.05 -9.90 16.55
CA ILE A 195 -13.27 -9.31 16.01
C ILE A 195 -13.13 -7.80 15.74
N SER A 196 -12.44 -7.08 16.62
CA SER A 196 -12.15 -5.65 16.44
C SER A 196 -11.29 -5.41 15.21
N VAL A 197 -10.21 -6.17 15.02
CA VAL A 197 -9.36 -6.06 13.83
C VAL A 197 -10.17 -6.24 12.55
N LEU A 198 -10.98 -7.30 12.47
CA LEU A 198 -11.84 -7.52 11.30
C LEU A 198 -12.78 -6.34 11.01
N LYS A 199 -13.38 -5.75 12.04
CA LYS A 199 -14.23 -4.55 11.89
C LYS A 199 -13.47 -3.35 11.37
N GLN A 200 -12.28 -3.10 11.91
CA GLN A 200 -11.41 -1.99 11.50
C GLN A 200 -11.02 -2.10 10.03
N LEU A 201 -10.69 -3.33 9.57
CA LEU A 201 -10.38 -3.62 8.17
C LEU A 201 -11.59 -3.35 7.27
N VAL A 202 -12.77 -3.88 7.60
CA VAL A 202 -14.00 -3.66 6.80
C VAL A 202 -14.38 -2.18 6.72
N TYR A 203 -14.32 -1.44 7.83
CA TYR A 203 -14.58 0.02 7.82
C TYR A 203 -13.59 0.77 6.93
N THR A 204 -12.31 0.43 7.04
CA THR A 204 -11.25 1.09 6.28
C THR A 204 -11.41 0.80 4.80
N LEU A 205 -11.62 -0.46 4.41
CA LEU A 205 -11.86 -0.82 3.01
C LEU A 205 -13.11 -0.15 2.46
N ALA A 206 -14.21 -0.06 3.21
CA ALA A 206 -15.40 0.66 2.78
C ALA A 206 -15.15 2.16 2.54
N ILE A 207 -14.37 2.81 3.41
CA ILE A 207 -13.95 4.21 3.22
C ILE A 207 -13.12 4.35 1.95
N LEU A 208 -12.15 3.46 1.75
CA LEU A 208 -11.23 3.51 0.60
C LEU A 208 -11.92 3.16 -0.72
N GLU A 209 -12.84 2.20 -0.73
CA GLU A 209 -13.70 1.89 -1.88
C GLU A 209 -14.51 3.13 -2.30
N LYS A 210 -15.13 3.81 -1.33
CA LYS A 210 -15.98 4.97 -1.63
C LYS A 210 -15.19 6.20 -2.06
N LYS A 211 -14.04 6.46 -1.43
CA LYS A 211 -13.21 7.64 -1.72
C LYS A 211 -12.35 7.47 -2.97
N TYR A 212 -11.74 6.30 -3.13
CA TYR A 212 -10.69 6.05 -4.12
C TYR A 212 -10.98 4.89 -5.06
N LYS A 213 -12.17 4.26 -4.98
CA LYS A 213 -12.43 2.98 -5.69
C LYS A 213 -11.29 1.99 -5.42
N PHE A 214 -10.85 1.93 -4.17
CA PHE A 214 -9.65 1.20 -3.78
C PHE A 214 -9.86 -0.32 -3.81
N GLU A 215 -8.84 -1.03 -4.25
CA GLU A 215 -8.67 -2.46 -4.06
C GLU A 215 -7.26 -2.73 -3.54
N HIS A 216 -7.12 -3.49 -2.46
CA HIS A 216 -5.79 -3.82 -1.92
C HIS A 216 -5.07 -4.88 -2.75
N ARG A 217 -5.84 -5.88 -3.21
CA ARG A 217 -5.41 -7.04 -4.01
C ARG A 217 -4.36 -7.97 -3.41
N ASP A 218 -3.76 -7.64 -2.27
CA ASP A 218 -2.86 -8.56 -1.54
C ASP A 218 -2.96 -8.43 -0.01
N LEU A 219 -4.18 -8.42 0.53
CA LEU A 219 -4.41 -8.19 1.97
C LEU A 219 -4.25 -9.49 2.80
N HIS A 220 -3.09 -10.12 2.70
CA HIS A 220 -2.72 -11.29 3.51
C HIS A 220 -2.27 -10.89 4.91
N LEU A 221 -2.00 -11.88 5.78
CA LEU A 221 -1.69 -11.64 7.20
C LEU A 221 -0.42 -10.78 7.43
N GLY A 222 0.52 -10.81 6.48
CA GLY A 222 1.75 -10.01 6.52
C GLY A 222 1.47 -8.52 6.28
N ASN A 223 0.48 -8.21 5.45
CA ASN A 223 0.13 -6.85 5.01
C ASN A 223 -0.88 -6.16 5.96
N ILE A 224 -1.01 -6.70 7.17
CA ILE A 224 -1.82 -6.12 8.23
C ILE A 224 -0.93 -6.02 9.47
N LEU A 225 -0.57 -4.80 9.86
CA LEU A 225 0.17 -4.56 11.08
C LEU A 225 -0.78 -4.33 12.25
N VAL A 226 -0.45 -4.85 13.43
CA VAL A 226 -1.26 -4.72 14.64
C VAL A 226 -0.39 -4.29 15.82
N ARG A 227 -0.90 -3.30 16.55
CA ARG A 227 -0.33 -2.89 17.85
C ARG A 227 -1.40 -2.66 18.88
N ARG A 228 -0.97 -2.62 20.14
CA ARG A 228 -1.85 -2.33 21.28
C ARG A 228 -2.18 -0.85 21.30
N LYS A 229 -3.46 -0.53 21.50
CA LYS A 229 -3.95 0.85 21.60
C LYS A 229 -5.15 0.90 22.53
N ASN A 230 -4.97 1.54 23.68
CA ASN A 230 -6.07 1.87 24.59
C ASN A 230 -6.77 3.11 24.02
N LYS A 231 -8.04 3.00 23.59
CA LYS A 231 -9.02 4.09 23.29
C LYS A 231 -10.14 3.60 22.38
N VAL A 232 -11.09 4.48 22.04
CA VAL A 232 -12.03 4.32 20.92
C VAL A 232 -11.36 4.84 19.63
N LEU A 233 -11.66 4.23 18.49
CA LEU A 233 -11.19 4.64 17.17
C LEU A 233 -12.21 5.57 16.52
N LYS A 234 -11.73 6.67 15.93
CA LYS A 234 -12.55 7.66 15.24
C LYS A 234 -12.37 7.51 13.74
N TYR A 235 -13.47 7.39 13.00
CA TYR A 235 -13.53 7.40 11.55
C TYR A 235 -14.35 8.60 11.09
N ILE A 236 -14.08 9.10 9.89
CA ILE A 236 -14.90 10.11 9.22
C ILE A 236 -15.26 9.56 7.86
N ILE A 237 -16.56 9.46 7.57
CA ILE A 237 -17.10 8.92 6.32
C ILE A 237 -18.04 9.98 5.78
N ASP A 238 -17.65 10.62 4.68
CA ASP A 238 -18.45 11.67 4.04
C ASP A 238 -18.88 12.77 5.03
N GLY A 239 -17.91 13.24 5.84
CA GLY A 239 -18.10 14.25 6.88
C GLY A 239 -18.76 13.74 8.16
N LYS A 240 -19.32 12.52 8.19
CA LYS A 240 -19.95 11.95 9.38
C LYS A 240 -18.94 11.20 10.23
N THR A 241 -18.88 11.54 11.52
CA THR A 241 -17.97 10.88 12.46
C THR A 241 -18.59 9.59 12.99
N CYS A 242 -17.81 8.50 12.98
CA CYS A 242 -18.16 7.22 13.58
C CYS A 242 -17.11 6.81 14.62
N TYR A 243 -17.56 6.16 15.69
CA TYR A 243 -16.70 5.71 16.79
C TYR A 243 -16.79 4.20 16.97
N VAL A 244 -15.64 3.52 16.90
CA VAL A 244 -15.54 2.06 17.02
C VAL A 244 -14.69 1.71 18.23
N PRO A 245 -15.18 0.91 19.19
CA PRO A 245 -14.37 0.42 20.30
C PRO A 245 -13.15 -0.37 19.78
N SER A 246 -11.94 -0.01 20.21
CA SER A 246 -10.72 -0.66 19.70
C SER A 246 -10.50 -2.07 20.26
N GLU A 247 -11.15 -2.42 21.38
CA GLU A 247 -10.84 -3.62 22.18
C GLU A 247 -9.36 -3.73 22.59
N GLY A 248 -8.67 -2.58 22.70
CA GLY A 248 -7.26 -2.50 23.07
C GLY A 248 -6.29 -2.72 21.91
N VAL A 249 -6.77 -2.76 20.65
CA VAL A 249 -5.95 -3.01 19.46
C VAL A 249 -6.27 -2.05 18.31
N ILE A 250 -5.26 -1.75 17.51
CA ILE A 250 -5.41 -1.06 16.23
C ILE A 250 -4.67 -1.85 15.15
N CYS A 251 -5.27 -2.01 13.98
CA CYS A 251 -4.62 -2.56 12.81
C CYS A 251 -4.31 -1.47 11.77
N HIS A 252 -3.33 -1.71 10.89
CA HIS A 252 -3.03 -0.83 9.76
C HIS A 252 -2.84 -1.66 8.50
N LEU A 253 -3.35 -1.17 7.38
CA LEU A 253 -3.08 -1.73 6.06
C LEU A 253 -1.70 -1.22 5.61
N VAL A 254 -0.92 -2.10 4.99
CA VAL A 254 0.41 -1.80 4.44
C VAL A 254 0.62 -2.60 3.16
N ASP A 255 1.72 -2.31 2.45
CA ASP A 255 2.10 -2.94 1.18
C ASP A 255 1.01 -2.79 0.11
N TYR A 256 1.15 -1.70 -0.64
CA TYR A 256 0.23 -1.36 -1.71
C TYR A 256 0.78 -1.75 -3.09
N THR A 257 1.79 -2.64 -3.14
CA THR A 257 2.48 -3.03 -4.38
C THR A 257 1.52 -3.51 -5.45
N LEU A 258 0.49 -4.27 -5.07
CA LEU A 258 -0.50 -4.84 -6.02
C LEU A 258 -1.83 -4.05 -6.06
N SER A 259 -1.92 -2.95 -5.32
CA SER A 259 -3.18 -2.22 -5.11
C SER A 259 -3.64 -1.45 -6.35
N ARG A 260 -4.88 -0.96 -6.29
CA ARG A 260 -5.51 -0.12 -7.30
C ARG A 260 -6.32 1.00 -6.67
N ILE A 261 -6.20 2.22 -7.19
CA ILE A 261 -7.05 3.38 -6.86
C ILE A 261 -7.47 4.15 -8.10
N GLN A 262 -8.40 5.09 -7.91
CA GLN A 262 -8.75 6.12 -8.86
C GLN A 262 -8.72 7.49 -8.19
N ILE A 263 -7.98 8.43 -8.78
CA ILE A 263 -7.84 9.83 -8.33
C ILE A 263 -8.36 10.72 -9.47
N GLY A 264 -9.54 11.32 -9.28
CA GLY A 264 -10.25 11.97 -10.39
C GLY A 264 -10.53 10.96 -11.51
N ASP A 265 -10.00 11.24 -12.71
CA ASP A 265 -10.13 10.37 -13.88
C ASP A 265 -8.93 9.42 -14.07
N GLN A 266 -7.88 9.55 -13.26
CA GLN A 266 -6.68 8.72 -13.38
C GLN A 266 -6.84 7.43 -12.56
N VAL A 267 -6.54 6.29 -13.18
CA VAL A 267 -6.49 4.98 -12.52
C VAL A 267 -5.03 4.62 -12.29
N VAL A 268 -4.67 4.37 -11.04
CA VAL A 268 -3.32 3.97 -10.62
C VAL A 268 -3.41 2.55 -10.11
N PHE A 269 -2.66 1.63 -10.72
CA PHE A 269 -2.70 0.22 -10.40
C PHE A 269 -1.44 -0.48 -10.89
N THR A 270 -1.16 -1.66 -10.34
CA THR A 270 -0.14 -2.56 -10.85
C THR A 270 -0.78 -3.61 -11.75
N ASP A 271 -0.25 -3.78 -12.97
CA ASP A 271 -0.75 -4.82 -13.87
C ASP A 271 -0.23 -6.20 -13.44
N LEU A 272 -1.15 -7.04 -12.96
CA LEU A 272 -0.82 -8.37 -12.45
C LEU A 272 -0.74 -9.42 -13.57
N SER A 273 -0.99 -9.04 -14.83
CA SER A 273 -0.98 -9.97 -15.97
C SER A 273 0.39 -10.63 -16.21
N SER A 274 1.47 -9.94 -15.85
CA SER A 274 2.85 -10.43 -15.95
C SER A 274 3.28 -11.30 -14.76
N LEU A 275 2.52 -11.32 -13.66
CA LEU A 275 2.88 -11.99 -12.41
C LEU A 275 2.35 -13.43 -12.36
N SER A 276 2.84 -14.30 -13.25
CA SER A 276 2.36 -15.69 -13.34
C SER A 276 2.49 -16.48 -12.03
N TRP A 277 3.49 -16.16 -11.20
CA TRP A 277 3.71 -16.81 -9.91
C TRP A 277 2.55 -16.60 -8.92
N LEU A 278 1.80 -15.49 -9.04
CA LEU A 278 0.65 -15.18 -8.19
C LEU A 278 -0.51 -16.17 -8.40
N PHE A 279 -0.60 -16.77 -9.58
CA PHE A 279 -1.71 -17.66 -9.96
C PHE A 279 -1.32 -19.14 -10.10
N ASN A 280 -0.03 -19.41 -10.32
CA ASN A 280 0.47 -20.75 -10.65
C ASN A 280 1.17 -21.48 -9.50
N GLY A 281 1.23 -20.88 -8.31
CA GLY A 281 1.80 -21.55 -7.14
C GLY A 281 0.99 -22.74 -6.63
N SER A 282 1.61 -23.54 -5.75
CA SER A 282 0.96 -24.65 -5.04
C SER A 282 -0.26 -24.13 -4.25
N ARG A 283 -1.34 -24.93 -4.17
CA ARG A 283 -2.58 -24.51 -3.51
C ARG A 283 -2.30 -24.09 -2.06
N ASN A 284 -2.54 -22.82 -1.77
CA ASN A 284 -2.68 -22.27 -0.43
C ASN A 284 -3.83 -21.25 -0.45
N GLU A 285 -4.34 -20.89 0.73
CA GLU A 285 -5.52 -20.02 0.83
C GLU A 285 -5.31 -18.64 0.19
N GLN A 286 -4.07 -18.13 0.13
CA GLN A 286 -3.73 -16.84 -0.48
C GLN A 286 -3.78 -16.90 -2.02
N ILE A 287 -3.20 -17.94 -2.61
CA ILE A 287 -3.20 -18.16 -4.06
C ILE A 287 -4.63 -18.41 -4.57
N ASP A 288 -5.47 -19.08 -3.78
CA ASP A 288 -6.88 -19.30 -4.15
C ASP A 288 -7.68 -17.98 -4.18
N VAL A 289 -7.37 -17.02 -3.29
CA VAL A 289 -7.92 -15.65 -3.37
C VAL A 289 -7.44 -14.96 -4.65
N CYS A 290 -6.15 -15.05 -4.98
CA CYS A 290 -5.59 -14.44 -6.18
C CYS A 290 -6.28 -14.96 -7.46
N ARG A 291 -6.50 -16.27 -7.55
CA ARG A 291 -7.28 -16.89 -8.65
C ARG A 291 -8.70 -16.35 -8.70
N SER A 292 -9.36 -16.25 -7.55
CA SER A 292 -10.73 -15.72 -7.46
C SER A 292 -10.81 -14.26 -7.89
N MET A 293 -9.80 -13.43 -7.57
CA MET A 293 -9.74 -12.04 -8.04
C MET A 293 -9.64 -11.94 -9.57
N ARG A 294 -8.77 -12.75 -10.17
CA ARG A 294 -8.63 -12.82 -11.64
C ARG A 294 -9.94 -13.18 -12.31
N ASP A 295 -10.72 -14.09 -11.72
CA ASP A 295 -11.99 -14.52 -12.29
C ASP A 295 -13.07 -13.43 -12.23
N VAL A 296 -12.98 -12.46 -11.30
CA VAL A 296 -13.97 -11.36 -11.16
C VAL A 296 -13.54 -10.05 -11.82
N ILE A 297 -12.24 -9.79 -12.00
CA ILE A 297 -11.74 -8.51 -12.53
C ILE A 297 -12.05 -8.34 -14.04
N GLY A 298 -12.24 -9.44 -14.75
CA GLY A 298 -12.52 -9.46 -16.18
C GLY A 298 -11.25 -9.29 -17.02
N SER A 299 -11.28 -8.37 -17.99
CA SER A 299 -10.26 -8.26 -19.03
C SER A 299 -9.06 -7.36 -18.71
N SER A 300 -9.11 -6.59 -17.62
CA SER A 300 -8.05 -5.63 -17.28
C SER A 300 -7.97 -5.39 -15.78
N TRP A 301 -6.76 -5.38 -15.23
CA TRP A 301 -6.50 -5.00 -13.84
C TRP A 301 -6.71 -3.50 -13.56
N ALA A 302 -6.93 -2.67 -14.59
CA ALA A 302 -7.35 -1.28 -14.40
C ALA A 302 -8.81 -1.17 -13.92
N ASN A 303 -9.63 -2.19 -14.22
CA ASN A 303 -11.04 -2.23 -13.82
C ASN A 303 -11.18 -2.08 -12.30
N PHE A 304 -12.25 -1.41 -11.87
CA PHE A 304 -12.63 -1.39 -10.47
C PHE A 304 -13.62 -2.53 -10.20
N ASN A 305 -13.23 -3.47 -9.33
CA ASN A 305 -14.15 -4.47 -8.81
C ASN A 305 -13.93 -4.66 -7.28
N PRO A 306 -14.74 -4.02 -6.42
CA PRO A 306 -14.57 -4.11 -4.96
C PRO A 306 -14.83 -5.51 -4.39
N LYS A 307 -15.32 -6.47 -5.19
CA LYS A 307 -15.39 -7.87 -4.80
C LYS A 307 -14.02 -8.43 -4.43
N THR A 308 -12.93 -7.91 -5.00
CA THR A 308 -11.56 -8.32 -4.64
C THR A 308 -11.26 -8.09 -3.16
N ASN A 309 -11.67 -6.95 -2.59
CA ASN A 309 -11.56 -6.70 -1.15
C ASN A 309 -12.42 -7.67 -0.32
N VAL A 310 -13.64 -7.95 -0.78
CA VAL A 310 -14.53 -8.91 -0.11
C VAL A 310 -13.90 -10.31 -0.05
N LEU A 311 -13.25 -10.77 -1.13
CA LEU A 311 -12.53 -12.04 -1.17
C LEU A 311 -11.42 -12.09 -0.11
N TRP A 312 -10.65 -11.01 0.03
CA TRP A 312 -9.63 -10.89 1.08
C TRP A 312 -10.22 -10.85 2.49
N VAL A 313 -11.33 -10.14 2.70
CA VAL A 313 -12.03 -10.17 3.99
C VAL A 313 -12.53 -11.58 4.32
N ALA A 314 -13.06 -12.32 3.33
CA ALA A 314 -13.48 -13.71 3.53
C ALA A 314 -12.31 -14.63 3.90
N TYR A 315 -11.14 -14.42 3.29
CA TYR A 315 -9.88 -15.08 3.68
C TYR A 315 -9.52 -14.78 5.15
N LEU A 316 -9.59 -13.51 5.56
CA LEU A 316 -9.30 -13.13 6.95
C LEU A 316 -10.30 -13.71 7.94
N VAL A 317 -11.58 -13.83 7.57
CA VAL A 317 -12.58 -14.50 8.41
C VAL A 317 -12.22 -15.97 8.63
N ASN A 318 -11.76 -16.68 7.59
CA ASN A 318 -11.28 -18.06 7.73
C ASN A 318 -10.08 -18.16 8.69
N TYR A 319 -9.14 -17.23 8.60
CA TYR A 319 -8.04 -17.12 9.56
C TYR A 319 -8.56 -16.93 10.98
N PHE A 320 -9.48 -15.98 11.22
CA PHE A 320 -10.00 -15.69 12.56
C PHE A 320 -10.81 -16.82 13.17
N ILE A 321 -11.46 -17.67 12.37
CA ILE A 321 -12.13 -18.89 12.84
C ILE A 321 -11.12 -19.89 13.44
N LYS A 322 -9.91 -19.93 12.87
CA LYS A 322 -8.82 -20.85 13.25
C LYS A 322 -7.85 -20.22 14.27
N ALA A 323 -7.87 -18.90 14.42
CA ALA A 323 -6.95 -18.15 15.28
C ALA A 323 -7.08 -18.57 16.75
N LYS A 324 -5.93 -18.67 17.42
CA LYS A 324 -5.85 -19.03 18.85
C LYS A 324 -5.67 -17.78 19.71
N CYS A 325 -6.43 -17.70 20.80
CA CYS A 325 -6.27 -16.66 21.83
C CYS A 325 -5.67 -17.29 23.09
N ARG A 326 -4.46 -16.86 23.46
CA ARG A 326 -3.67 -17.46 24.56
C ARG A 326 -3.56 -19.00 24.44
N GLY A 327 -3.32 -19.49 23.23
CA GLY A 327 -3.22 -20.93 22.93
C GLY A 327 -4.56 -21.68 22.90
N ARG A 328 -5.68 -21.03 23.24
CA ARG A 328 -7.01 -21.64 23.21
C ARG A 328 -7.74 -21.34 21.91
N GLU A 329 -8.50 -22.31 21.43
CA GLU A 329 -9.35 -22.11 20.27
C GLU A 329 -10.53 -21.18 20.57
N LEU A 330 -11.05 -20.58 19.49
CA LEU A 330 -12.25 -19.79 19.52
C LEU A 330 -13.46 -20.62 20.02
N PRO A 331 -14.22 -20.16 21.04
CA PRO A 331 -15.40 -20.89 21.49
C PRO A 331 -16.43 -21.07 20.38
N GLN A 332 -17.20 -22.17 20.43
CA GLN A 332 -18.12 -22.55 19.35
C GLN A 332 -19.17 -21.50 19.01
N VAL A 333 -19.61 -20.70 19.99
CA VAL A 333 -20.55 -19.58 19.75
C VAL A 333 -19.93 -18.50 18.86
N HIS A 334 -18.65 -18.18 19.05
CA HIS A 334 -17.96 -17.18 18.23
C HIS A 334 -17.57 -17.75 16.86
N LYS A 335 -17.18 -19.03 16.79
CA LYS A 335 -16.97 -19.73 15.50
C LYS A 335 -18.23 -19.68 14.64
N ARG A 336 -19.40 -20.02 15.20
CA ARG A 336 -20.69 -19.92 14.49
C ARG A 336 -20.98 -18.52 13.98
N ARG A 337 -20.78 -17.49 14.83
CA ARG A 337 -20.96 -16.09 14.41
C ARG A 337 -20.05 -15.68 13.25
N LEU A 338 -18.79 -16.11 13.27
CA LEU A 338 -17.86 -15.84 12.16
C LEU A 338 -18.24 -16.59 10.88
N LEU A 339 -18.72 -17.82 10.99
CA LEU A 339 -19.24 -18.56 9.83
C LEU A 339 -20.48 -17.88 9.23
N ASP A 340 -21.40 -17.41 10.07
CA ASP A 340 -22.59 -16.66 9.64
C ASP A 340 -22.22 -15.31 9.01
N LEU A 341 -21.20 -14.66 9.56
CA LEU A 341 -20.62 -13.45 8.98
C LEU A 341 -19.99 -13.75 7.62
N LYS A 342 -19.18 -14.81 7.51
CA LYS A 342 -18.56 -15.23 6.24
C LYS A 342 -19.60 -15.44 5.15
N ARG A 343 -20.67 -16.22 5.44
CA ARG A 343 -21.74 -16.50 4.48
C ARG A 343 -22.39 -15.24 3.92
N ARG A 344 -22.50 -14.18 4.72
CA ARG A 344 -23.03 -12.89 4.28
C ARG A 344 -22.00 -12.06 3.52
N ILE A 345 -20.75 -12.05 3.97
CA ILE A 345 -19.65 -11.39 3.26
C ILE A 345 -19.49 -11.99 1.86
N ASP A 346 -19.56 -13.32 1.72
CA ASP A 346 -19.47 -14.00 0.42
C ASP A 346 -20.56 -13.51 -0.58
N GLN A 347 -21.72 -13.05 -0.07
CA GLN A 347 -22.83 -12.51 -0.86
C GLN A 347 -22.71 -11.01 -1.15
N CYS A 348 -21.76 -10.31 -0.52
CA CYS A 348 -21.56 -8.88 -0.71
C CYS A 348 -20.69 -8.61 -1.94
N GLU A 349 -21.01 -7.55 -2.69
CA GLU A 349 -20.21 -7.13 -3.86
C GLU A 349 -19.13 -6.11 -3.50
N SER A 350 -19.17 -5.52 -2.29
CA SER A 350 -18.18 -4.55 -1.80
C SER A 350 -18.07 -4.59 -0.27
N CYS A 351 -16.98 -4.02 0.27
CA CYS A 351 -16.86 -3.80 1.71
C CYS A 351 -17.80 -2.71 2.21
N GLU A 352 -18.23 -1.75 1.37
CA GLU A 352 -19.33 -0.85 1.71
C GLU A 352 -20.60 -1.63 2.06
N ALA A 353 -21.01 -2.59 1.22
CA ALA A 353 -22.14 -3.47 1.51
C ALA A 353 -21.87 -4.35 2.74
N ALA A 354 -20.65 -4.87 2.90
CA ALA A 354 -20.27 -5.65 4.08
C ALA A 354 -20.32 -4.80 5.37
N SER A 355 -19.96 -3.52 5.31
CA SER A 355 -20.02 -2.55 6.41
C SER A 355 -21.45 -2.17 6.82
N LEU A 356 -22.46 -2.63 6.08
CA LEU A 356 -23.86 -2.53 6.45
C LEU A 356 -24.38 -3.82 7.11
N VAL A 357 -23.56 -4.87 7.21
CA VAL A 357 -23.95 -6.12 7.88
C VAL A 357 -24.08 -5.84 9.38
N HIS A 358 -25.32 -5.71 9.82
CA HIS A 358 -25.74 -5.32 11.18
C HIS A 358 -25.03 -6.10 12.30
N ASP A 359 -24.58 -7.34 12.07
CA ASP A 359 -23.87 -8.15 13.07
C ASP A 359 -22.40 -7.78 13.28
N LEU A 360 -21.75 -7.11 12.32
CA LEU A 360 -20.44 -6.49 12.57
C LEU A 360 -20.58 -5.35 13.60
N PHE A 361 -21.74 -4.70 13.70
CA PHE A 361 -21.93 -3.48 14.52
C PHE A 361 -22.83 -3.70 15.73
N SER A 362 -23.49 -4.85 15.82
CA SER A 362 -24.38 -5.19 16.93
C SER A 362 -23.60 -5.48 18.21
N ARG A 363 -23.39 -4.45 19.03
CA ARG A 363 -23.31 -4.65 20.47
C ARG A 363 -24.74 -4.66 21.01
N ARG A 364 -25.26 -5.83 21.39
CA ARG A 364 -26.26 -5.87 22.48
C ARG A 364 -25.56 -5.45 23.77
N LYS A 365 -25.55 -4.13 24.04
CA LYS A 365 -25.63 -3.48 25.36
C LYS A 365 -25.46 -1.97 25.15
N LYS A 366 -26.54 -1.23 25.38
CA LYS A 366 -26.55 0.23 25.54
C LYS A 366 -25.57 0.59 26.66
N PHE A 367 -24.54 1.37 26.37
CA PHE A 367 -23.85 2.15 27.39
C PHE A 367 -24.32 3.60 27.25
N PRO A 368 -24.64 4.29 28.35
CA PRO A 368 -25.04 5.69 28.29
C PRO A 368 -23.85 6.52 27.83
N TYR A 369 -24.06 7.39 26.84
CA TYR A 369 -23.12 8.46 26.54
C TYR A 369 -22.94 9.31 27.81
N PRO A 370 -21.72 9.70 28.20
CA PRO A 370 -21.57 10.76 29.18
C PRO A 370 -22.10 12.04 28.55
N SER A 371 -23.16 12.59 29.14
CA SER A 371 -23.65 13.92 28.81
C SER A 371 -22.54 14.93 29.10
N ALA A 372 -22.28 15.80 28.13
CA ALA A 372 -21.49 16.99 28.33
C ALA A 372 -22.32 17.96 29.18
N ASP A 373 -22.30 17.77 30.50
CA ASP A 373 -22.60 18.78 31.50
C ASP A 373 -22.32 18.18 32.88
N SER A 374 -21.09 18.38 33.34
CA SER A 374 -20.78 18.43 34.76
C SER A 374 -19.78 19.56 34.93
N SER A 375 -20.33 20.76 35.09
CA SER A 375 -19.63 21.93 35.62
C SER A 375 -18.83 21.54 36.87
N LEU A 376 -17.53 21.83 36.84
CA LEU A 376 -16.67 21.89 38.01
C LEU A 376 -17.24 22.92 39.00
N THR A 377 -17.85 22.46 40.08
CA THR A 377 -17.96 23.26 41.30
C THR A 377 -16.61 23.24 42.00
N VAL A 378 -15.93 24.38 41.97
CA VAL A 378 -14.80 24.70 42.83
C VAL A 378 -15.39 25.02 44.20
N ASP A 379 -15.15 24.15 45.18
CA ASP A 379 -15.32 24.51 46.60
C ASP A 379 -13.98 24.97 47.18
N GLN A 380 -14.12 25.94 48.08
CA GLN A 380 -13.16 26.91 48.60
C GLN A 380 -11.92 26.36 49.31
#